data_AF-A0A975RQS6-F1
#
_entry.id   AF-A0A975RQS6-F1
#
_cell.length_a   1.000
_cell.length_b   1.000
_cell.length_c   1.000
_cell.angle_alpha   90.00
_cell.angle_beta   90.00
_cell.angle_gamma   90.00
#
_symmetry.space_group_name_H-M   'P 1'
#
loop_
_entity.id
_entity.type
_entity.pdbx_description
1 polymer ?
#
loop_
_entity_poly.entity_id
_entity_poly.type
_entity_poly.pdbx_seq_one_letter_code
_entity_poly.pdbx_strand_id
1 'polypeptide(L)' 'METRMPGNRNILYLIIGMLVVAVGVLGYNLYQARKQPEGLQINVGPGGLTIQNK' A
#
# COMPACT_ATOMS: atom_id res chain seq x y z
N MET A 1 -7.78 29.89 -27.73
CA MET A 1 -8.85 29.14 -27.06
C MET A 1 -8.31 28.67 -25.72
N GLU A 2 -8.50 29.45 -24.68
CA GLU A 2 -8.06 29.09 -23.32
C GLU A 2 -9.31 28.63 -22.57
N THR A 3 -9.46 27.32 -22.41
CA THR A 3 -10.58 26.71 -21.69
C THR A 3 -10.45 26.99 -20.19
N ARG A 4 -10.87 28.20 -19.78
CA ARG A 4 -11.16 28.53 -18.39
C ARG A 4 -12.37 27.71 -17.97
N MET A 5 -12.15 26.51 -17.43
CA MET A 5 -13.23 25.68 -16.89
C MET A 5 -13.69 26.23 -15.52
N PRO A 6 -14.91 26.77 -15.40
CA PRO A 6 -15.45 27.26 -14.13
C PRO A 6 -15.94 26.14 -13.20
N GLY A 7 -15.69 24.86 -13.54
CA GLY A 7 -16.17 23.67 -12.83
C GLY A 7 -15.06 22.75 -12.28
N ASN A 8 -13.83 23.25 -12.10
CA ASN A 8 -12.65 22.38 -11.89
C ASN A 8 -12.26 22.12 -10.43
N ARG A 9 -12.78 22.89 -9.46
CA ARG A 9 -12.43 22.70 -8.04
C ARG A 9 -13.09 21.46 -7.46
N ASN A 10 -14.38 21.27 -7.70
CA ASN A 10 -15.13 20.11 -7.22
C ASN A 10 -14.57 18.80 -7.82
N ILE A 11 -14.22 18.81 -9.10
CA ILE A 11 -13.58 17.66 -9.76
C ILE A 11 -12.20 17.39 -9.15
N LEU A 12 -11.40 18.44 -8.88
CA LEU A 12 -10.12 18.28 -8.21
C LEU A 12 -10.28 17.66 -6.81
N TYR A 13 -11.28 18.09 -6.04
CA TYR A 13 -11.57 17.47 -4.73
C TYR A 13 -12.06 16.02 -4.86
N LEU A 14 -12.82 15.68 -5.90
CA LEU A 14 -13.22 14.29 -6.18
C LEU A 14 -12.00 13.41 -6.51
N ILE A 15 -11.09 13.92 -7.34
CA ILE A 15 -9.83 13.22 -7.67
C ILE A 15 -8.99 13.04 -6.41
N ILE A 16 -8.83 14.08 -5.58
CA ILE A 16 -8.09 13.98 -4.32
C ILE A 16 -8.73 12.95 -3.38
N GLY A 17 -10.06 12.99 -3.21
CA GLY A 17 -10.79 12.03 -2.38
C GLY A 17 -10.58 10.59 -2.87
N MET A 18 -10.65 10.37 -4.18
CA MET A 18 -10.38 9.06 -4.79
C MET A 18 -8.95 8.58 -4.52
N LEU A 19 -7.96 9.47 -4.66
CA LEU A 19 -6.55 9.15 -4.41
C LEU A 19 -6.31 8.79 -2.94
N VAL A 20 -6.91 9.52 -1.99
CA VAL A 20 -6.79 9.23 -0.56
C VAL A 20 -7.37 7.85 -0.23
N VAL A 21 -8.53 7.51 -0.79
CA VAL A 21 -9.15 6.18 -0.60
C VAL A 21 -8.26 5.08 -1.19
N ALA A 22 -7.74 5.28 -2.41
CA ALA A 22 -6.86 4.32 -3.07
C ALA A 22 -5.59 4.05 -2.25
N VAL A 23 -4.93 5.10 -1.75
CA VAL A 23 -3.74 4.97 -0.89
C VAL A 23 -4.10 4.29 0.44
N GLY A 24 -5.27 4.58 1.02
CA GLY A 24 -5.74 3.92 2.25
C GLY A 24 -5.92 2.41 2.07
N VAL A 25 -6.58 1.99 0.99
CA VAL A 25 -6.80 0.56 0.69
C VAL A 25 -5.48 -0.14 0.37
N LEU A 26 -4.63 0.45 -0.48
CA LEU A 26 -3.33 -0.12 -0.82
C LEU A 26 -2.40 -0.17 0.39
N GLY A 27 -2.39 0.88 1.22
CA GLY A 27 -1.63 0.95 2.45
C GLY A 27 -2.11 -0.08 3.48
N TYR A 28 -3.42 -0.26 3.63
CA TYR A 28 -3.98 -1.30 4.49
C TYR A 28 -3.66 -2.70 3.97
N ASN A 29 -3.82 -2.95 2.67
CA ASN A 29 -3.48 -4.23 2.05
C ASN A 29 -1.99 -4.53 2.19
N LEU A 30 -1.12 -3.55 1.91
CA LEU A 30 0.32 -3.69 2.10
C LEU A 30 0.66 -3.91 3.57
N TYR A 31 0.05 -3.18 4.50
CA TYR A 31 0.28 -3.36 5.91
C TYR A 31 -0.20 -4.73 6.39
N GLN A 32 -1.33 -5.23 5.91
CA GLN A 32 -1.84 -6.56 6.19
C GLN A 32 -0.94 -7.64 5.58
N ALA A 33 -0.42 -7.43 4.37
CA ALA A 33 0.51 -8.33 3.69
C ALA A 33 1.90 -8.34 4.34
N ARG A 34 2.33 -7.22 4.93
CA ARG A 34 3.57 -7.13 5.73
C ARG A 34 3.37 -7.68 7.15
N LYS A 35 2.13 -7.59 7.67
CA LYS A 35 1.72 -8.12 8.98
C LYS A 35 1.46 -9.61 8.96
N GLN A 36 1.01 -10.16 7.84
CA GLN A 36 1.19 -11.56 7.53
C GLN A 36 2.70 -11.69 7.40
N PRO A 37 3.40 -12.12 8.45
CA PRO A 37 4.81 -12.34 8.28
C PRO A 37 4.80 -13.47 7.25
N GLU A 38 5.45 -13.26 6.11
CA GLU A 38 6.42 -14.28 5.73
C GLU A 38 7.29 -14.45 6.97
N GLY A 39 6.80 -15.27 7.89
CA GLY A 39 7.53 -15.72 9.04
C GLY A 39 8.62 -16.50 8.38
N LEU A 40 9.73 -15.83 8.09
CA LEU A 40 11.02 -16.43 8.23
C LEU A 40 10.93 -17.11 9.59
N GLN A 41 10.63 -18.40 9.55
CA GLN A 41 10.81 -19.30 10.65
C GLN A 41 12.32 -19.33 10.81
N ILE A 42 12.85 -18.32 11.49
CA ILE A 42 14.22 -18.28 11.93
C ILE A 42 14.27 -19.34 13.04
N ASN A 43 14.29 -20.60 12.63
CA ASN A 43 14.56 -21.71 13.51
C ASN A 43 16.06 -21.62 13.79
N VAL A 44 16.39 -20.90 14.86
CA VAL A 44 17.75 -20.81 15.41
C VAL A 44 18.07 -22.15 16.07
N GLY A 45 18.36 -23.15 15.23
CA GLY A 45 19.00 -24.38 15.66
C GLY A 45 20.50 -24.15 15.91
N PRO A 46 21.18 -25.06 16.64
CA PRO A 46 22.60 -24.93 17.00
C PRO A 46 23.58 -24.88 15.81
N GLY A 47 23.10 -24.90 14.55
CA GLY A 47 23.87 -24.85 13.30
C GLY A 47 23.69 -23.59 12.44
N GLY A 48 22.94 -22.56 12.88
CA GLY A 48 22.87 -21.26 12.18
C GLY A 48 21.61 -21.01 11.32
N LEU A 49 21.48 -19.77 10.83
CA LEU A 49 20.28 -19.21 10.17
C LEU A 49 20.03 -19.87 8.79
N THR A 50 18.94 -20.64 8.65
CA THR A 50 18.49 -21.14 7.33
C THR A 50 17.21 -20.44 6.92
N ILE A 51 17.28 -19.68 5.83
CA ILE A 51 16.14 -19.00 5.19
C ILE A 51 15.57 -19.96 4.13
N GLN A 52 14.45 -20.62 4.41
CA GLN A 52 13.69 -21.36 3.39
C GLN A 52 12.48 -20.52 2.97
N ASN A 53 12.44 -20.18 1.67
CA ASN A 53 11.30 -19.53 1.00
C ASN A 53 10.49 -20.63 0.28
N LYS A 54 9.16 -20.58 0.35
CA LYS A 54 8.26 -21.58 -0.23
C LYS A 54 7.85 -21.20 -1.65
#